data_AF-A0A957P2X7-F1
#
_entry.id   AF-A0A957P2X7-F1
#
_cell.length_a   1.000
_cell.length_b   1.000
_cell.length_c   1.000
_cell.angle_alpha   90.00
_cell.angle_beta   90.00
_cell.angle_gamma   90.00
#
_symmetry.space_group_name_H-M   'P 1'
#
loop_
_entity.id
_entity.type
_entity.pdbx_description
1 polymer ?
#
loop_
_entity_poly.entity_id
_entity_poly.type
_entity_poly.pdbx_seq_one_letter_code
_entity_poly.pdbx_strand_id
1 'polypeptide(L)' 'MTLPTAVTIREIRTDNYRTKTFVLDACWPATPGQFAMVWLPRLDEKPFSLVNHDPVTLMITAVGPFSRQ' A
#
# COMPACT_ATOMS: atom_id res chain seq x y z
N MET A 1 17.48 -3.42 12.78
CA MET A 1 17.26 -2.54 11.62
C MET A 1 16.38 -3.30 10.65
N THR A 2 15.10 -2.94 10.52
CA THR A 2 14.18 -3.59 9.58
C THR A 2 14.40 -3.00 8.19
N LEU A 3 14.94 -3.79 7.28
CA LEU A 3 15.09 -3.41 5.88
C LEU A 3 13.71 -3.43 5.19
N PRO A 4 13.45 -2.53 4.23
CA PRO A 4 12.23 -2.59 3.44
C PRO A 4 12.15 -3.94 2.72
N THR A 5 11.05 -4.66 2.93
CA THR A 5 10.84 -5.98 2.33
C THR A 5 10.02 -5.81 1.05
N ALA A 6 10.57 -6.29 -0.08
CA ALA A 6 9.82 -6.33 -1.32
C ALA A 6 8.70 -7.36 -1.22
N VAL A 7 7.48 -6.97 -1.57
CA VAL A 7 6.28 -7.80 -1.48
C VAL A 7 5.55 -7.78 -2.82
N THR A 8 4.92 -8.90 -3.18
CA THR A 8 4.24 -9.03 -4.47
C THR A 8 2.79 -8.59 -4.35
N ILE A 9 2.25 -7.97 -5.40
CA ILE A 9 0.83 -7.63 -5.46
C ILE A 9 0.05 -8.89 -5.83
N ARG A 10 -0.81 -9.34 -4.92
CA ARG A 10 -1.71 -10.48 -5.12
C ARG A 10 -2.96 -10.08 -5.90
N GLU A 11 -3.50 -8.90 -5.60
CA GLU A 11 -4.73 -8.40 -6.21
C GLU A 11 -4.73 -6.88 -6.31
N ILE A 12 -5.29 -6.34 -7.39
CA ILE A 12 -5.56 -4.91 -7.56
C ILE A 12 -7.07 -4.74 -7.77
N ARG A 13 -7.74 -4.11 -6.82
CA ARG A 13 -9.14 -3.72 -6.94
C ARG A 13 -9.21 -2.25 -7.31
N THR A 14 -10.07 -1.91 -8.24
CA THR A 14 -10.37 -0.51 -8.56
C THR A 14 -11.69 -0.15 -7.92
N ASP A 15 -11.64 0.52 -6.77
CA ASP A 15 -12.83 0.94 -6.02
C ASP A 15 -13.54 2.11 -6.71
N ASN A 16 -12.79 3.03 -7.31
CA ASN A 16 -13.34 4.11 -8.12
C ASN A 16 -12.30 4.68 -9.11
N TYR A 17 -12.67 5.73 -9.86
CA TYR A 17 -11.82 6.38 -10.86
C TYR A 17 -10.52 6.99 -10.30
N ARG A 18 -10.40 7.14 -8.97
CA ARG A 18 -9.20 7.64 -8.28
C ARG A 18 -8.65 6.63 -7.26
N THR A 19 -9.44 5.73 -6.70
CA THR A 19 -9.02 4.86 -5.61
C THR A 19 -8.82 3.44 -6.10
N LYS A 20 -7.65 2.89 -5.80
CA LYS A 20 -7.31 1.49 -6.02
C LYS A 20 -6.88 0.86 -4.69
N THR A 21 -7.35 -0.35 -4.45
CA THR A 21 -6.93 -1.17 -3.32
C THR A 21 -5.95 -2.24 -3.81
N PHE A 22 -4.78 -2.27 -3.21
CA PHE A 22 -3.72 -3.24 -3.48
C PHE A 22 -3.65 -4.24 -2.34
N VAL A 23 -3.84 -5.51 -2.65
CA VAL A 23 -3.64 -6.62 -1.72
C VAL A 23 -2.25 -7.17 -1.97
N LEU A 24 -1.39 -7.09 -0.96
CA LEU A 24 -0.01 -7.55 -0.99
C LEU A 24 0.09 -8.94 -0.36
N ASP A 25 0.94 -9.78 -0.92
CA ASP A 25 1.22 -11.13 -0.38
C ASP A 25 2.20 -11.03 0.80
N ALA A 26 1.74 -10.39 1.87
CA ALA A 26 2.50 -10.17 3.10
C ALA A 26 1.55 -10.14 4.29
N CYS A 27 2.05 -10.54 5.46
CA CYS A 27 1.36 -10.44 6.75
C CYS A 27 2.30 -9.74 7.73
N TRP A 28 1.84 -8.65 8.34
CA TRP A 28 2.60 -7.89 9.34
C TRP A 28 1.80 -7.76 10.63
N PRO A 29 2.42 -7.86 11.82
CA PRO A 29 1.74 -7.54 13.06
C PRO A 29 1.48 -6.03 13.09
N ALA A 30 0.25 -5.62 12.81
CA ALA A 30 -0.16 -4.22 12.84
C ALA A 30 -1.44 -4.03 13.67
N THR A 31 -1.51 -2.91 14.38
CA THR A 31 -2.68 -2.50 15.17
C THR A 31 -3.51 -1.47 14.39
N PRO A 32 -4.84 -1.41 14.61
CA PRO A 32 -5.68 -0.39 14.01
C PRO A 32 -5.12 1.03 14.27
N GLY A 33 -5.05 1.85 13.22
CA GLY A 33 -4.52 3.23 13.29
C GLY A 33 -3.04 3.37 12.93
N GLN A 34 -2.34 2.30 12.59
CA GLN A 34 -0.97 2.37 12.07
C GLN A 34 -0.95 2.66 10.56
N PHE A 35 0.16 3.25 10.10
CA PHE A 35 0.46 3.50 8.70
C PHE A 35 1.70 2.71 8.27
N ALA A 36 1.74 2.30 7.02
CA ALA A 36 2.90 1.69 6.39
C ALA A 36 3.58 2.72 5.48
N MET A 37 4.90 2.79 5.54
CA MET A 37 5.70 3.50 4.55
C MET A 37 5.80 2.62 3.31
N VAL A 38 5.14 3.02 2.23
CA VAL A 38 5.19 2.29 0.96
C VAL A 38 6.14 3.02 0.05
N TRP A 39 7.15 2.30 -0.42
CA TRP A 39 8.10 2.79 -1.39
C TRP A 39 7.82 2.15 -2.74
N LEU A 40 7.54 2.97 -3.75
CA LEU A 40 7.46 2.50 -5.12
C LEU A 40 8.81 2.77 -5.80
N PRO A 41 9.49 1.74 -6.33
CA PRO A 41 10.74 1.92 -7.04
C PRO A 41 10.60 2.97 -8.15
N ARG A 42 11.53 3.92 -8.20
CA ARG A 42 11.60 5.01 -9.19
C ARG A 42 10.57 6.13 -9.04
N LEU A 43 9.72 6.10 -8.01
CA LEU A 43 8.74 7.16 -7.79
C LEU A 43 9.04 7.95 -6.53
N ASP A 44 8.81 7.39 -5.34
CA ASP A 44 9.06 8.00 -4.02
C ASP A 44 8.49 7.09 -2.91
N GLU A 45 8.74 7.44 -1.65
CA GLU A 45 8.07 6.85 -0.49
C GLU A 45 6.95 7.75 0.04
N LYS A 46 5.82 7.15 0.42
CA LYS A 46 4.72 7.86 1.12
C LYS A 46 4.08 7.01 2.22
N PRO A 47 3.59 7.63 3.30
CA PRO A 47 2.81 6.94 4.29
C PRO A 47 1.41 6.62 3.74
N PHE A 48 1.01 5.36 3.83
CA PHE A 48 -0.34 4.91 3.51
C PHE A 48 -0.97 4.23 4.72
N SER A 49 -2.26 4.48 4.92
CA SER A 49 -3.01 3.80 5.97
C SER A 49 -3.18 2.32 5.64
N LEU A 50 -2.96 1.47 6.64
CA LEU A 50 -3.14 0.03 6.51
C LEU A 50 -4.63 -0.30 6.68
N VAL A 51 -5.25 -0.87 5.65
CA VAL A 51 -6.67 -1.29 5.69
C VAL A 51 -6.82 -2.64 6.37
N ASN A 52 -5.90 -3.54 6.09
CA ASN A 52 -5.81 -4.86 6.72
C ASN A 52 -4.35 -5.28 6.81
N HIS A 53 -4.01 -6.09 7.80
CA HIS A 53 -2.65 -6.54 8.07
C HIS A 53 -2.38 -7.98 7.62
N ASP A 54 -3.44 -8.76 7.38
CA ASP A 54 -3.36 -10.13 6.86
C ASP A 54 -4.58 -10.46 5.94
N PRO A 55 -4.41 -10.50 4.62
CA PRO A 55 -3.23 -10.04 3.88
C PRO A 55 -3.12 -8.50 3.95
N VAL A 56 -1.88 -7.99 3.92
CA VAL A 56 -1.59 -6.55 3.91
C VAL A 56 -2.37 -5.89 2.77
N THR A 57 -3.27 -4.99 3.13
CA THR A 57 -4.16 -4.31 2.18
C THR A 57 -3.97 -2.81 2.30
N LEU A 58 -3.68 -2.17 1.17
CA LEU A 58 -3.43 -0.74 1.07
C LEU A 58 -4.45 -0.11 0.13
N MET A 59 -5.11 0.96 0.58
CA MET A 59 -6.01 1.75 -0.27
C MET A 59 -5.31 3.04 -0.67
N ILE A 60 -5.12 3.23 -1.97
CA ILE A 60 -4.38 4.36 -2.54
C ILE A 60 -5.34 5.20 -3.36
N THR A 61 -5.46 6.49 -3.04
CA THR A 61 -6.24 7.44 -3.83
C THR A 61 -5.33 8.32 -4.69
N ALA A 62 -5.67 8.42 -5.97
CA ALA A 62 -5.05 9.23 -7.01
C ALA A 62 -5.29 10.72 -6.78
N VAL A 63 -4.56 11.29 -5.81
CA VAL A 63 -4.61 12.71 -5.44
C VAL A 63 -3.53 13.55 -6.14
N GLY A 64 -2.53 12.94 -6.78
CA GLY A 64 -1.48 13.65 -7.51
C GLY A 64 -0.63 12.76 -8.44
N PRO A 65 0.46 13.28 -9.05
CA PRO A 65 1.30 12.58 -10.02
C PRO A 65 1.82 11.23 -9.52
N PHE A 66 2.16 11.16 -8.23
CA PHE A 66 2.61 9.94 -7.54
C PHE A 66 1.60 8.77 -7.56
N SER A 67 0.34 9.08 -7.75
CA SER A 67 -0.77 8.14 -7.57
C SER A 67 -1.57 7.93 -8.86
N ARG A 68 -1.05 8.45 -9.99
CA ARG A 68 -1.64 8.37 -11.34
C ARG A 68 -0.79 7.57 -12.34
N GLN A 69 0.43 7.15 -11.97
CA GLN A 69 1.28 6.30 -12.82
C GLN A 69 0.90 4.83 -12.69
#